data_AF-A0A2M7JSD0-F1
#
_entry.id   AF-A0A2M7JSD0-F1
#
_cell.length_a   1.000
_cell.length_b   1.000
_cell.length_c   1.000
_cell.angle_alpha   90.00
_cell.angle_beta   90.00
_cell.angle_gamma   90.00
#
_symmetry.space_group_name_H-M   'P 1'
#
loop_
_entity.id
_entity.type
_entity.pdbx_description
1 polymer ?
#
loop_
_entity_poly.entity_id
_entity_poly.type
_entity_poly.pdbx_seq_one_letter_code
_entity_poly.pdbx_strand_id
1 'polypeptide(L)'
;MCTFLRTGSEKMRFIILLIIILVVLVPSSYGEMYKWVDEKGTVHFTDDLSNIPEKYRSDAETRKPTKEISAPEMKDKSISSPPYKAPKPSEPEGAEVDLLRRGEVWTTEVLLNERVKRHLIVDSGASFILINPQIAKELDITINENTPFIPMTTVSGYILTPLVTLKSVRVGKAEVENVEAVIYTMLSGGDGLLGNSFLNKYRVTLDSIQGKMTLVSMQGVPSPDRPGGYGRDFWVSQFRFYRGFLEILKNLRKNYESRGTESAKTELNRINIAIQYFENQLDEWDRKASFAGVPRNWRK
;
A
#
# COMPACT_ATOMS: atom_id res chain seq x y z
N MET A 1 29.91 -55.31 -4.55
CA MET A 1 29.84 -53.84 -4.63
C MET A 1 29.70 -53.46 -6.09
N CYS A 2 28.86 -52.48 -6.44
CA CYS A 2 28.50 -52.04 -7.80
C CYS A 2 27.38 -52.80 -8.54
N THR A 3 26.12 -52.58 -8.15
CA THR A 3 24.97 -52.63 -9.09
C THR A 3 23.76 -51.76 -8.70
N PHE A 4 23.82 -50.95 -7.62
CA PHE A 4 22.64 -50.21 -7.14
C PHE A 4 22.64 -48.69 -7.44
N LEU A 5 23.70 -48.14 -8.04
CA LEU A 5 23.84 -46.69 -8.24
C LEU A 5 23.53 -46.20 -9.66
N ARG A 6 23.12 -47.07 -10.60
CA ARG A 6 22.90 -46.66 -12.01
C ARG A 6 21.47 -46.25 -12.33
N THR A 7 20.47 -46.73 -11.58
CA THR A 7 19.03 -46.56 -11.91
C THR A 7 18.44 -45.23 -11.42
N GLY A 8 19.03 -44.56 -10.43
CA GLY A 8 18.56 -43.27 -9.92
C GLY A 8 18.86 -42.08 -10.83
N SER A 9 20.02 -42.09 -11.51
CA SER A 9 20.45 -40.97 -12.36
C SER A 9 19.67 -40.86 -13.67
N GLU A 10 19.26 -42.00 -14.25
CA GLU A 10 18.45 -42.05 -15.47
C GLU A 10 17.02 -41.57 -15.21
N LYS A 11 16.43 -41.97 -14.08
CA LYS A 11 15.09 -41.47 -13.66
C LYS A 11 15.10 -39.97 -13.35
N MET A 12 16.16 -39.48 -12.70
CA MET A 12 16.32 -38.05 -12.40
C MET A 12 16.57 -37.23 -13.67
N ARG A 13 17.33 -37.77 -14.64
CA ARG A 13 17.48 -37.17 -15.98
C ARG A 13 16.18 -37.15 -16.77
N PHE A 14 15.39 -38.21 -16.70
CA PHE A 14 14.07 -38.25 -17.35
C PHE A 14 13.11 -37.22 -16.73
N ILE A 15 13.09 -37.08 -15.41
CA ILE A 15 12.27 -36.07 -14.72
C ILE A 15 12.73 -34.65 -15.08
N ILE A 16 14.04 -34.41 -15.12
CA ILE A 16 14.60 -33.10 -15.52
C ILE A 16 14.26 -32.79 -16.99
N LEU A 17 14.40 -33.75 -17.89
CA LEU A 17 14.01 -33.58 -19.31
C LEU A 17 12.50 -33.34 -19.46
N LEU A 18 11.67 -34.03 -18.67
CA LEU A 18 10.22 -33.85 -18.69
C LEU A 18 9.81 -32.47 -18.15
N ILE A 19 10.49 -31.96 -17.12
CA ILE A 19 10.29 -30.60 -16.60
C ILE A 19 10.76 -29.55 -17.61
N ILE A 20 11.91 -29.74 -18.27
CA ILE A 20 12.40 -28.83 -19.31
C ILE A 20 11.42 -28.79 -20.49
N ILE A 21 10.90 -29.94 -20.93
CA ILE A 21 9.88 -30.01 -21.99
C ILE A 21 8.58 -29.32 -21.56
N LEU A 22 8.17 -29.46 -20.29
CA LEU A 22 6.97 -28.79 -19.76
C LEU A 22 7.13 -27.26 -19.72
N VAL A 23 8.33 -26.76 -19.45
CA VAL A 23 8.66 -25.32 -19.42
C VAL A 23 8.73 -24.73 -20.84
N VAL A 24 9.15 -25.52 -21.85
CA VAL A 24 9.23 -25.07 -23.25
C VAL A 24 7.86 -25.07 -23.94
N LEU A 25 6.87 -25.81 -23.43
CA LEU A 25 5.52 -25.90 -23.99
C LEU A 25 4.54 -24.85 -23.45
N VAL A 26 4.96 -23.95 -22.55
CA VAL A 26 4.09 -22.85 -22.10
C VAL A 26 4.13 -21.76 -23.18
N PRO A 27 3.01 -21.49 -23.88
CA PRO A 27 2.99 -20.39 -24.84
C PRO A 27 3.22 -19.08 -24.08
N SER A 28 4.18 -18.28 -24.54
CA SER A 28 4.35 -16.90 -24.09
C SER A 28 3.07 -16.14 -24.44
N SER A 29 2.17 -15.95 -23.48
CA SER A 29 1.03 -15.05 -23.68
C SER A 29 1.54 -13.61 -23.59
N TYR A 30 1.96 -13.06 -24.72
CA TYR A 30 2.04 -11.63 -24.89
C TYR A 30 0.61 -11.09 -24.93
N GLY A 31 0.13 -10.51 -23.83
CA GLY A 31 -1.15 -9.80 -23.82
C GLY A 31 -1.05 -8.57 -24.72
N GLU A 32 -1.68 -8.61 -25.90
CA GLU A 32 -1.84 -7.43 -26.73
C GLU A 32 -2.92 -6.54 -26.10
N MET A 33 -2.55 -5.35 -25.63
CA MET A 33 -3.53 -4.38 -25.12
C MET A 33 -4.12 -3.59 -26.29
N TYR A 34 -5.44 -3.63 -26.40
CA TYR A 34 -6.23 -2.83 -27.32
C TYR A 34 -6.77 -1.58 -26.63
N LYS A 35 -6.72 -0.46 -27.34
CA LYS A 35 -7.27 0.83 -26.90
C LYS A 35 -8.23 1.35 -27.95
N TRP A 36 -9.41 1.82 -27.54
CA TRP A 36 -10.34 2.55 -28.41
C TRP A 36 -11.00 3.72 -27.68
N VAL A 37 -11.60 4.63 -28.43
CA VAL A 37 -12.31 5.80 -27.90
C VAL A 37 -13.77 5.72 -28.34
N ASP A 38 -14.69 5.88 -27.40
CA ASP A 38 -16.12 5.90 -27.73
C ASP A 38 -16.58 7.28 -28.24
N GLU A 39 -17.83 7.34 -28.69
CA GLU A 39 -18.46 8.58 -29.21
C GLU A 39 -18.51 9.72 -28.18
N LYS A 40 -18.32 9.43 -26.88
CA LYS A 40 -18.30 10.42 -25.80
C LYS A 40 -16.88 10.87 -25.45
N GLY A 41 -15.87 10.40 -26.19
CA GLY A 41 -14.46 10.70 -25.94
C GLY A 41 -13.85 9.89 -24.80
N THR A 42 -14.52 8.85 -24.30
CA THR A 42 -14.01 8.00 -23.22
C THR A 42 -13.05 6.97 -23.79
N VAL A 43 -11.85 6.88 -23.20
CA VAL A 43 -10.83 5.90 -23.60
C VAL A 43 -11.06 4.58 -22.86
N HIS A 44 -11.15 3.48 -23.60
CA HIS A 44 -11.31 2.14 -23.09
C HIS A 44 -10.08 1.28 -23.39
N PHE A 45 -9.78 0.32 -22.52
CA PHE A 45 -8.69 -0.64 -22.66
C PHE A 45 -9.19 -2.07 -22.45
N THR A 46 -8.74 -3.01 -23.28
CA THR A 46 -8.99 -4.44 -23.08
C THR A 46 -7.82 -5.27 -23.58
N ASP A 47 -7.61 -6.43 -22.99
CA ASP A 47 -6.64 -7.45 -23.37
C ASP A 47 -7.24 -8.53 -24.28
N ASP A 48 -8.53 -8.43 -24.62
CA ASP A 48 -9.23 -9.35 -25.52
C ASP A 48 -10.06 -8.58 -26.56
N LEU A 49 -9.73 -8.76 -27.84
CA LEU A 49 -10.37 -8.10 -28.99
C LEU A 49 -11.89 -8.36 -29.06
N SER A 50 -12.37 -9.49 -28.54
CA SER A 50 -13.79 -9.84 -28.55
C SER A 50 -14.64 -8.90 -27.67
N ASN A 51 -14.05 -8.32 -26.63
CA ASN A 51 -14.69 -7.38 -25.72
C ASN A 51 -14.86 -5.97 -26.29
N ILE A 52 -14.21 -5.67 -27.43
CA ILE A 52 -14.41 -4.40 -28.15
C ILE A 52 -15.72 -4.48 -28.93
N PRO A 53 -16.65 -3.53 -28.79
CA PRO A 53 -17.85 -3.48 -29.62
C PRO A 53 -17.48 -3.43 -31.11
N GLU A 54 -18.22 -4.15 -31.96
CA GLU A 54 -17.89 -4.35 -33.38
C GLU A 54 -17.64 -3.03 -34.13
N LYS A 55 -18.39 -1.99 -33.80
CA LYS A 55 -18.25 -0.64 -34.36
C LYS A 55 -16.92 0.07 -34.08
N TYR A 56 -16.13 -0.42 -33.11
CA TYR A 56 -14.83 0.17 -32.73
C TYR A 56 -13.66 -0.78 -32.99
N ARG A 57 -13.91 -1.99 -33.52
CA ARG A 57 -12.85 -2.98 -33.76
C ARG A 57 -11.91 -2.58 -34.89
N SER A 58 -12.38 -1.82 -35.89
CA SER A 58 -11.54 -1.30 -36.99
C SER A 58 -10.58 -0.21 -36.53
N ASP A 59 -10.94 0.52 -35.47
CA ASP A 59 -10.24 1.71 -35.00
C ASP A 59 -9.41 1.43 -33.73
N ALA A 60 -9.42 0.18 -33.26
CA ALA A 60 -8.68 -0.24 -32.07
C ALA A 60 -7.18 -0.31 -32.37
N GLU A 61 -6.39 0.50 -31.64
CA GLU A 61 -4.93 0.49 -31.76
C GLU A 61 -4.34 -0.67 -30.94
N THR A 62 -3.60 -1.57 -31.60
CA THR A 62 -2.82 -2.62 -30.93
C THR A 62 -1.46 -2.08 -30.52
N ARG A 63 -1.15 -2.02 -29.22
CA ARG A 63 0.18 -1.60 -28.76
C ARG A 63 1.12 -2.80 -28.66
N LYS A 64 2.07 -2.92 -29.59
CA LYS A 64 3.30 -3.73 -29.39
C LYS A 64 4.33 -2.91 -28.60
N PRO A 65 5.06 -3.48 -27.63
CA PRO A 65 6.06 -2.74 -26.87
C PRO A 65 7.38 -2.69 -27.64
N THR A 66 7.59 -1.67 -28.50
CA THR A 66 8.91 -1.33 -29.03
C THR A 66 9.08 0.17 -29.27
N LYS A 67 10.20 0.69 -28.72
CA LYS A 67 11.04 1.88 -29.03
C LYS A 67 10.47 3.11 -29.74
N GLU A 68 10.89 4.25 -29.18
CA GLU A 68 11.15 5.56 -29.82
C GLU A 68 9.96 6.30 -30.45
N ILE A 69 9.57 7.38 -29.77
CA ILE A 69 8.66 8.40 -30.27
C ILE A 69 9.47 9.33 -31.17
N SER A 70 9.31 9.21 -32.48
CA SER A 70 9.60 10.28 -33.43
C SER A 70 8.28 10.91 -33.88
N ALA A 71 8.01 12.13 -33.40
CA ALA A 71 6.86 12.94 -33.82
C ALA A 71 7.09 13.52 -35.23
N PRO A 72 6.07 13.60 -36.10
CA PRO A 72 6.21 14.32 -37.37
C PRO A 72 6.15 15.83 -37.15
N GLU A 73 7.18 16.52 -37.64
CA GLU A 73 7.21 17.97 -37.86
C GLU A 73 6.10 18.39 -38.83
N MET A 74 5.26 19.34 -38.43
CA MET A 74 4.44 20.12 -39.35
C MET A 74 4.71 21.60 -39.09
N LYS A 75 5.52 22.20 -39.97
CA LYS A 75 5.72 23.64 -40.05
C LYS A 75 4.45 24.27 -40.63
N ASP A 76 3.82 25.16 -39.89
CA ASP A 76 3.26 26.35 -40.52
C ASP A 76 3.32 27.58 -39.59
N LYS A 77 3.82 28.67 -40.15
CA LYS A 77 4.00 29.95 -39.47
C LYS A 77 2.68 30.71 -39.51
N SER A 78 2.08 30.99 -38.36
CA SER A 78 1.28 32.20 -38.20
C SER A 78 1.49 32.77 -36.80
N ILE A 79 1.87 34.04 -36.77
CA ILE A 79 2.14 34.83 -35.57
C ILE A 79 0.79 35.28 -35.02
N SER A 80 0.37 34.72 -33.89
CA SER A 80 -0.51 35.43 -32.95
C SER A 80 -0.09 35.05 -31.52
N SER A 81 0.28 36.09 -30.76
CA SER A 81 0.44 36.21 -29.29
C SER A 81 0.61 34.93 -28.44
N PRO A 82 1.60 34.87 -27.52
CA PRO A 82 1.73 33.74 -26.62
C PRO A 82 0.41 33.56 -25.85
N PRO A 83 -0.18 32.35 -25.82
CA PRO A 83 -1.30 32.09 -24.94
C PRO A 83 -0.80 32.38 -23.53
N TYR A 84 -1.49 33.27 -22.82
CA TYR A 84 -1.35 33.40 -21.38
C TYR A 84 -1.70 32.03 -20.80
N LYS A 85 -0.68 31.17 -20.63
CA LYS A 85 -0.80 29.95 -19.85
C LYS A 85 -1.16 30.45 -18.47
N ALA A 86 -2.45 30.40 -18.13
CA ALA A 86 -2.85 30.40 -16.74
C ALA A 86 -1.88 29.43 -16.04
N PRO A 87 -1.18 29.84 -14.97
CA PRO A 87 -0.32 28.93 -14.27
C PRO A 87 -1.16 27.70 -13.96
N LYS A 88 -0.76 26.54 -14.53
CA LYS A 88 -1.21 25.26 -13.98
C LYS A 88 -1.02 25.41 -12.47
N PRO A 89 -2.02 25.14 -11.62
CA PRO A 89 -1.77 25.02 -10.20
C PRO A 89 -0.55 24.12 -10.10
N SER A 90 0.58 24.67 -9.64
CA SER A 90 1.77 23.88 -9.42
C SER A 90 1.30 22.77 -8.48
N GLU A 91 1.24 21.54 -8.98
CA GLU A 91 0.95 20.41 -8.12
C GLU A 91 1.89 20.54 -6.92
N PRO A 92 1.38 20.40 -5.68
CA PRO A 92 2.19 20.62 -4.50
C PRO A 92 3.49 19.84 -4.64
N GLU A 93 4.61 20.55 -4.53
CA GLU A 93 5.95 19.99 -4.74
C GLU A 93 6.11 18.77 -3.82
N GLY A 94 6.14 17.57 -4.41
CA GLY A 94 6.23 16.33 -3.66
C GLY A 94 7.58 16.21 -2.98
N ALA A 95 7.62 15.61 -1.78
CA ALA A 95 8.89 15.28 -1.16
C ALA A 95 9.53 14.12 -1.95
N GLU A 96 10.65 14.40 -2.60
CA GLU A 96 11.50 13.37 -3.22
C GLU A 96 12.37 12.71 -2.14
N VAL A 97 12.46 11.39 -2.19
CA VAL A 97 13.12 10.55 -1.20
C VAL A 97 13.94 9.49 -1.92
N ASP A 98 15.20 9.35 -1.54
CA ASP A 98 16.07 8.30 -2.08
C ASP A 98 15.68 6.93 -1.52
N LEU A 99 15.65 5.93 -2.41
CA LEU A 99 15.43 4.53 -2.08
C LEU A 99 16.74 3.75 -2.20
N LEU A 100 17.03 2.94 -1.19
CA LEU A 100 18.11 1.98 -1.22
C LEU A 100 17.57 0.59 -1.50
N ARG A 101 18.09 -0.05 -2.55
CA ARG A 101 17.78 -1.45 -2.84
C ARG A 101 18.55 -2.37 -1.89
N ARG A 102 17.85 -3.25 -1.19
CA ARG A 102 18.45 -4.32 -0.37
C ARG A 102 17.85 -5.65 -0.78
N GLY A 103 18.58 -6.41 -1.60
CA GLY A 103 18.02 -7.60 -2.25
C GLY A 103 16.83 -7.21 -3.14
N GLU A 104 15.69 -7.85 -2.92
CA GLU A 104 14.49 -7.60 -3.73
C GLU A 104 13.63 -6.42 -3.26
N VAL A 105 13.93 -5.84 -2.10
CA VAL A 105 13.10 -4.79 -1.48
C VAL A 105 13.71 -3.40 -1.59
N TRP A 106 12.84 -2.38 -1.62
CA TRP A 106 13.21 -0.97 -1.51
C TRP A 106 13.09 -0.51 -0.07
N THR A 107 14.12 0.17 0.41
CA THR A 107 14.17 0.74 1.77
C THR A 107 14.43 2.23 1.73
N THR A 108 13.95 2.97 2.71
CA THR A 108 14.21 4.41 2.88
C THR A 108 14.59 4.71 4.32
N GLU A 109 15.40 5.73 4.54
CA GLU A 109 15.60 6.30 5.88
C GLU A 109 14.27 6.89 6.39
N VAL A 110 13.94 6.54 7.63
CA VAL A 110 12.78 7.04 8.37
C VAL A 110 13.27 7.50 9.74
N LEU A 111 12.84 8.70 10.15
CA LEU A 111 13.09 9.24 11.48
C LEU A 111 11.83 9.10 12.33
N LEU A 112 11.93 8.31 13.40
CA LEU A 112 10.85 7.94 14.30
C LEU A 112 10.94 8.76 15.60
N ASN A 113 9.83 9.36 16.02
CA ASN A 113 9.70 10.25 17.18
C ASN A 113 10.84 11.27 17.29
N GLU A 114 11.29 11.79 16.14
CA GLU A 114 12.39 12.77 16.04
C GLU A 114 13.74 12.30 16.61
N ARG A 115 13.87 11.01 16.97
CA ARG A 115 15.01 10.48 17.73
C ARG A 115 15.74 9.36 17.00
N VAL A 116 15.01 8.37 16.50
CA VAL A 116 15.59 7.11 16.02
C VAL A 116 15.51 7.04 14.51
N LYS A 117 16.66 7.00 13.83
CA LYS A 117 16.78 6.80 12.38
C LYS A 117 16.94 5.33 12.02
N ARG A 118 16.09 4.83 11.13
CA ARG A 118 16.08 3.43 10.67
C ARG A 118 15.78 3.34 9.18
N HIS A 119 16.21 2.25 8.54
CA HIS A 119 15.86 2.00 7.15
C HIS A 119 14.68 1.03 7.09
N LEU A 120 13.49 1.53 6.78
CA LEU A 120 12.28 0.72 6.69
C LEU A 120 12.02 0.30 5.25
N ILE A 121 11.48 -0.91 5.06
CA ILE A 121 11.03 -1.40 3.75
C ILE A 121 9.76 -0.63 3.36
N VAL A 122 9.70 -0.11 2.14
CA VAL A 122 8.48 0.53 1.63
C VAL A 122 7.46 -0.55 1.26
N ASP A 123 6.36 -0.63 2.00
CA ASP A 123 5.34 -1.67 1.82
C ASP A 123 3.93 -1.08 1.86
N SER A 124 3.38 -0.78 0.67
CA SER A 124 2.00 -0.32 0.52
C SER A 124 0.96 -1.41 0.81
N GLY A 125 1.36 -2.67 1.01
CA GLY A 125 0.51 -3.77 1.43
C GLY A 125 0.35 -3.85 2.96
N ALA A 126 1.23 -3.23 3.72
CA ALA A 126 1.15 -3.18 5.18
C ALA A 126 0.12 -2.14 5.64
N SER A 127 -0.85 -2.52 6.47
CA SER A 127 -1.85 -1.60 7.03
C SER A 127 -1.24 -0.54 7.94
N PHE A 128 -0.26 -0.93 8.74
CA PHE A 128 0.44 -0.09 9.71
C PHE A 128 1.93 -0.07 9.41
N ILE A 129 2.63 0.96 9.89
CA ILE A 129 4.07 0.86 10.11
C ILE A 129 4.34 -0.35 11.01
N LEU A 130 5.39 -1.09 10.70
CA LEU A 130 5.91 -2.15 11.54
C LEU A 130 7.28 -1.71 12.04
N ILE A 131 7.51 -1.78 13.35
CA ILE A 131 8.83 -1.62 13.95
C ILE A 131 9.20 -2.90 14.70
N ASN A 132 10.48 -3.25 14.69
CA ASN A 132 10.94 -4.35 15.52
C ASN A 132 10.97 -3.96 17.03
N PRO A 133 11.01 -4.94 17.96
CA PRO A 133 11.02 -4.65 19.40
C PRO A 133 12.22 -3.80 19.87
N GLN A 134 13.35 -3.88 19.18
CA GLN A 134 14.55 -3.12 19.51
C GLN A 134 14.33 -1.61 19.28
N ILE A 135 13.66 -1.24 18.19
CA ILE A 135 13.29 0.16 17.93
C ILE A 135 12.30 0.66 18.97
N ALA A 136 11.31 -0.15 19.36
CA ALA A 136 10.37 0.22 20.42
C ALA A 136 11.10 0.54 21.73
N LYS A 137 12.12 -0.26 22.08
CA LYS A 137 12.99 -0.01 23.24
C LYS A 137 13.79 1.29 23.12
N GLU A 138 14.40 1.57 21.96
CA GLU A 138 15.16 2.81 21.73
C GLU A 138 14.30 4.08 21.77
N LEU A 139 13.00 3.92 21.49
CA LEU A 139 11.99 4.96 21.58
C LEU A 139 11.35 5.08 22.96
N ASP A 140 11.79 4.29 23.95
CA ASP A 140 11.21 4.22 25.30
C ASP A 140 9.70 3.88 25.29
N ILE A 141 9.27 3.06 24.34
CA ILE A 141 7.87 2.63 24.22
C ILE A 141 7.63 1.44 25.16
N THR A 142 6.79 1.67 26.17
CA THR A 142 6.38 0.63 27.12
C THR A 142 5.17 -0.13 26.59
N ILE A 143 5.28 -1.46 26.54
CA ILE A 143 4.14 -2.36 26.30
C ILE A 143 3.70 -2.90 27.66
N ASN A 144 2.44 -2.68 28.00
CA ASN A 144 1.83 -3.09 29.27
C ASN A 144 0.44 -3.69 29.05
N GLU A 145 -0.25 -4.02 30.14
CA GLU A 145 -1.58 -4.62 30.14
C GLU A 145 -2.67 -3.76 29.50
N ASN A 146 -2.46 -2.45 29.35
CA ASN A 146 -3.37 -1.50 28.71
C ASN A 146 -3.04 -1.24 27.24
N THR A 147 -1.98 -1.86 26.71
CA THR A 147 -1.61 -1.72 25.29
C THR A 147 -2.58 -2.54 24.44
N PRO A 148 -3.22 -1.95 23.41
CA PRO A 148 -4.10 -2.70 22.52
C PRO A 148 -3.31 -3.72 21.71
N PHE A 149 -3.87 -4.91 21.54
CA PHE A 149 -3.33 -5.95 20.66
C PHE A 149 -4.29 -6.19 19.50
N ILE A 150 -3.76 -6.16 18.28
CA ILE A 150 -4.55 -6.37 17.07
C ILE A 150 -4.18 -7.66 16.37
N PRO A 151 -5.14 -8.32 15.68
CA PRO A 151 -4.83 -9.45 14.81
C PRO A 151 -4.06 -8.99 13.58
N MET A 152 -3.01 -9.73 13.26
CA MET A 152 -2.19 -9.57 12.06
C MET A 152 -2.00 -10.93 11.39
N THR A 153 -2.13 -10.95 10.06
CA THR A 153 -1.82 -12.13 9.25
C THR A 153 -0.37 -12.06 8.82
N THR A 154 0.39 -13.09 9.16
CA THR A 154 1.78 -13.26 8.74
C THR A 154 1.90 -14.52 7.89
N VAL A 155 3.05 -14.72 7.23
CA VAL A 155 3.37 -15.97 6.54
C VAL A 155 3.30 -17.18 7.49
N SER A 156 3.61 -16.97 8.78
CA SER A 156 3.51 -17.98 9.84
C SER A 156 2.09 -18.19 10.41
N GLY A 157 1.10 -17.43 9.94
CA GLY A 157 -0.29 -17.52 10.39
C GLY A 157 -0.78 -16.27 11.14
N TYR A 158 -1.89 -16.44 11.85
CA TYR A 158 -2.56 -15.38 12.60
C TYR A 158 -1.91 -15.16 13.96
N ILE A 159 -1.52 -13.92 14.24
CA ILE A 159 -0.92 -13.51 15.52
C ILE A 159 -1.61 -12.27 16.07
N LEU A 160 -1.51 -12.08 17.39
CA LEU A 160 -1.85 -10.82 18.04
C LEU A 160 -0.57 -10.03 18.29
N THR A 161 -0.55 -8.76 17.87
CA THR A 161 0.63 -7.89 17.96
C THR A 161 0.29 -6.61 18.71
N PRO A 162 1.20 -6.04 19.52
CA PRO A 162 0.97 -4.75 20.16
C PRO A 162 0.80 -3.67 19.10
N LEU A 163 -0.18 -2.80 19.31
CA LEU A 163 -0.41 -1.58 18.55
C LEU A 163 -0.03 -0.38 19.43
N VAL A 164 0.84 0.47 18.93
CA VAL A 164 1.32 1.68 19.61
C VAL A 164 1.17 2.89 18.71
N THR A 165 1.19 4.08 19.30
CA THR A 165 1.18 5.34 18.55
C THR A 165 2.57 5.98 18.63
N LEU A 166 3.19 6.16 17.48
CA LEU A 166 4.40 6.97 17.32
C LEU A 166 4.00 8.46 17.32
N LYS A 167 4.77 9.28 18.03
CA LYS A 167 4.54 10.74 18.11
C LYS A 167 4.70 11.37 16.73
N SER A 168 5.76 11.01 16.02
CA SER A 168 6.02 11.46 14.66
C SER A 168 6.77 10.43 13.84
N VAL A 169 6.54 10.45 12.53
CA VAL A 169 7.27 9.69 11.53
C VAL A 169 7.63 10.62 10.39
N ARG A 170 8.91 10.72 10.06
CA ARG A 170 9.43 11.59 9.02
C ARG A 170 10.22 10.80 7.97
N VAL A 171 9.91 11.05 6.71
CA VAL A 171 10.53 10.42 5.53
C VAL A 171 10.92 11.54 4.56
N GLY A 172 12.21 11.85 4.45
CA GLY A 172 12.66 13.06 3.77
C GLY A 172 12.02 14.31 4.40
N LYS A 173 11.28 15.09 3.59
CA LYS A 173 10.52 16.27 4.04
C LYS A 173 9.06 15.97 4.44
N ALA A 174 8.59 14.75 4.21
CA ALA A 174 7.23 14.33 4.56
C ALA A 174 7.18 13.91 6.03
N GLU A 175 6.22 14.44 6.78
CA GLU A 175 6.04 14.14 8.20
C GLU A 175 4.56 13.92 8.55
N VAL A 176 4.31 12.91 9.37
CA VAL A 176 2.98 12.61 9.92
C VAL A 176 3.13 12.41 11.42
N GLU A 177 2.23 13.04 12.19
CA GLU A 177 2.14 12.89 13.64
C GLU A 177 1.10 11.83 14.03
N ASN A 178 1.22 11.30 15.24
CA ASN A 178 0.27 10.35 15.83
C ASN A 178 0.02 9.12 14.94
N VAL A 179 1.10 8.44 14.56
CA VAL A 179 1.08 7.34 13.59
C VAL A 179 0.99 6.01 14.29
N GLU A 180 -0.03 5.21 13.96
CA GLU A 180 -0.16 3.85 14.47
C GLU A 180 0.95 2.93 13.91
N ALA A 181 1.57 2.15 14.80
CA ALA A 181 2.60 1.17 14.46
C ALA A 181 2.40 -0.14 15.23
N VAL A 182 2.70 -1.26 14.57
CA VAL A 182 2.74 -2.59 15.18
C VAL A 182 4.18 -2.96 15.57
N ILE A 183 4.33 -3.68 16.68
CA ILE A 183 5.64 -4.14 17.15
C ILE A 183 5.79 -5.64 16.87
N TYR A 184 6.60 -5.99 15.86
CA TYR A 184 6.80 -7.38 15.46
C TYR A 184 8.20 -7.64 14.89
N THR A 185 8.73 -8.83 15.14
CA THR A 185 10.02 -9.27 14.57
C THR A 185 9.77 -10.03 13.27
N MET A 186 10.13 -9.43 12.14
CA MET A 186 10.03 -10.08 10.83
C MET A 186 11.07 -11.20 10.68
N LEU A 187 10.66 -12.33 10.11
CA LEU A 187 11.55 -13.48 9.86
C LEU A 187 12.66 -13.18 8.84
N SER A 188 12.39 -12.29 7.88
CA SER A 188 13.38 -11.81 6.90
C SER A 188 14.53 -11.01 7.51
N GLY A 189 14.41 -10.64 8.79
CA GLY A 189 15.23 -9.60 9.40
C GLY A 189 14.84 -8.20 8.92
N GLY A 190 15.55 -7.19 9.43
CA GLY A 190 15.35 -5.78 9.11
C GLY A 190 14.72 -4.96 10.25
N ASP A 191 14.68 -3.65 10.03
CA ASP A 191 14.22 -2.69 11.02
C ASP A 191 12.69 -2.59 11.08
N GLY A 192 12.01 -2.78 9.94
CA GLY A 192 10.56 -2.68 9.88
C GLY A 192 9.99 -2.38 8.49
N LEU A 193 8.70 -2.06 8.45
CA LEU A 193 7.93 -1.71 7.24
C LEU A 193 7.38 -0.29 7.38
N LEU A 194 7.50 0.50 6.31
CA LEU A 194 6.79 1.76 6.12
C LEU A 194 5.45 1.46 5.45
N GLY A 195 4.39 1.38 6.26
CA GLY A 195 3.05 1.00 5.84
C GLY A 195 2.05 2.15 5.71
N ASN A 196 0.78 1.78 5.50
CA ASN A 196 -0.29 2.71 5.16
C ASN A 196 -0.74 3.65 6.28
N SER A 197 -0.42 3.39 7.55
CA SER A 197 -0.64 4.39 8.62
C SER A 197 0.15 5.69 8.39
N PHE A 198 1.21 5.63 7.58
CA PHE A 198 1.91 6.80 7.03
C PHE A 198 1.61 7.02 5.54
N LEU A 199 1.77 6.00 4.71
CA LEU A 199 1.72 6.16 3.24
C LEU A 199 0.37 6.64 2.73
N ASN A 200 -0.74 6.34 3.43
CA ASN A 200 -2.08 6.78 3.02
C ASN A 200 -2.33 8.30 3.16
N LYS A 201 -1.36 9.06 3.69
CA LYS A 201 -1.38 10.52 3.72
C LYS A 201 -0.83 11.15 2.45
N TYR A 202 -0.23 10.34 1.58
CA TYR A 202 0.46 10.79 0.38
C TYR A 202 -0.02 10.03 -0.85
N ARG A 203 0.00 10.70 -2.00
CA ARG A 203 0.12 10.03 -3.29
C ARG A 203 1.58 9.61 -3.43
N VAL A 204 1.82 8.31 -3.42
CA VAL A 204 3.14 7.71 -3.52
C VAL A 204 3.44 7.35 -4.98
N THR A 205 4.58 7.78 -5.49
CA THR A 205 5.10 7.34 -6.80
C THR A 205 6.50 6.76 -6.59
N LEU A 206 6.74 5.57 -7.15
CA LEU A 206 8.03 4.89 -7.08
C LEU A 206 8.68 4.88 -8.47
N ASP A 207 9.86 5.48 -8.58
CA ASP A 207 10.75 5.33 -9.72
C ASP A 207 11.82 4.28 -9.37
N SER A 208 11.61 3.06 -9.83
CA SER A 208 12.52 1.93 -9.56
C SER A 208 13.82 1.99 -10.36
N ILE A 209 13.86 2.77 -11.44
CA ILE A 209 15.06 2.93 -12.28
C ILE A 209 16.01 3.92 -11.61
N GLN A 210 15.47 5.04 -11.13
CA GLN A 210 16.24 6.06 -10.43
C GLN A 210 16.43 5.76 -8.94
N GLY A 211 15.70 4.79 -8.39
CA GLY A 211 15.72 4.48 -6.96
C GLY A 211 15.15 5.64 -6.15
N LYS A 212 14.00 6.19 -6.56
CA LYS A 212 13.38 7.34 -5.92
C LYS A 212 11.92 7.10 -5.59
N MET A 213 11.45 7.74 -4.53
CA MET A 213 10.05 7.82 -4.15
C MET A 213 9.63 9.28 -4.05
N THR A 214 8.49 9.63 -4.65
CA THR A 214 7.87 10.94 -4.50
C THR A 214 6.63 10.83 -3.63
N LEU A 215 6.55 11.66 -2.59
CA LEU A 215 5.43 11.75 -1.66
C LEU A 215 4.73 13.10 -1.82
N VAL A 216 3.58 13.10 -2.50
CA VAL A 216 2.74 14.30 -2.65
C VAL A 216 1.61 14.26 -1.62
N SER A 217 1.52 15.26 -0.73
CA SER A 217 0.48 15.28 0.31
C SER A 217 -0.92 15.17 -0.29
N MET A 218 -1.75 14.27 0.27
CA MET A 218 -3.16 14.19 -0.08
C MET A 218 -3.99 15.32 0.54
N GLN A 219 -3.45 16.01 1.55
CA GLN A 219 -4.07 17.19 2.14
C GLN A 219 -3.78 18.39 1.25
N GLY A 220 -4.80 18.88 0.58
CA GLY A 220 -4.77 20.13 -0.17
C GLY A 220 -5.33 21.29 0.65
N VAL A 221 -5.58 22.41 -0.03
CA VAL A 221 -6.30 23.55 0.55
C VAL A 221 -7.75 23.12 0.86
N PRO A 222 -8.26 23.37 2.08
CA PRO A 222 -9.66 23.12 2.40
C PRO A 222 -10.61 23.89 1.48
N SER A 223 -11.64 23.20 0.99
CA SER A 223 -12.68 23.75 0.11
C SER A 223 -14.01 23.00 0.30
N PRO A 224 -15.15 23.50 -0.22
CA PRO A 224 -16.43 22.79 -0.09
C PRO A 224 -16.42 21.36 -0.65
N ASP A 225 -15.64 21.09 -1.69
CA ASP A 225 -15.42 19.77 -2.29
C ASP A 225 -14.31 18.96 -1.61
N ARG A 226 -13.48 19.61 -0.77
CA ARG A 226 -12.39 19.00 0.01
C ARG A 226 -12.45 19.42 1.49
N PRO A 227 -13.46 18.97 2.25
CA PRO A 227 -13.57 19.27 3.67
C PRO A 227 -12.29 18.84 4.41
N GLY A 228 -11.68 19.78 5.14
CA GLY A 228 -10.40 19.56 5.84
C GLY A 228 -9.18 19.38 4.93
N GLY A 229 -9.31 19.70 3.64
CA GLY A 229 -8.25 19.54 2.62
C GLY A 229 -8.24 18.17 1.93
N TYR A 230 -9.10 17.25 2.35
CA TYR A 230 -9.14 15.88 1.85
C TYR A 230 -10.37 15.60 0.97
N GLY A 231 -10.17 14.79 -0.07
CA GLY A 231 -11.27 14.33 -0.93
C GLY A 231 -12.11 13.22 -0.30
N ARG A 232 -13.19 12.85 -0.98
CA ARG A 232 -14.13 11.81 -0.53
C ARG A 232 -13.45 10.49 -0.19
N ASP A 233 -12.61 9.99 -1.09
CA ASP A 233 -12.03 8.65 -0.95
C ASP A 233 -11.13 8.55 0.28
N PHE A 234 -10.43 9.64 0.63
CA PHE A 234 -9.67 9.70 1.88
C PHE A 234 -10.60 9.52 3.08
N TRP A 235 -11.63 10.36 3.22
CA TRP A 235 -12.56 10.27 4.36
C TRP A 235 -13.22 8.91 4.47
N VAL A 236 -13.77 8.39 3.36
CA VAL A 236 -14.41 7.07 3.30
C VAL A 236 -13.41 5.97 3.70
N SER A 237 -12.16 6.05 3.24
CA SER A 237 -11.14 5.05 3.58
C SER A 237 -10.84 5.01 5.07
N GLN A 238 -10.78 6.17 5.76
CA GLN A 238 -10.50 6.19 7.20
C GLN A 238 -11.64 5.51 7.97
N PHE A 239 -12.90 5.90 7.73
CA PHE A 239 -14.03 5.28 8.41
C PHE A 239 -14.15 3.77 8.11
N ARG A 240 -13.97 3.37 6.85
CA ARG A 240 -14.00 1.95 6.47
C ARG A 240 -12.90 1.16 7.17
N PHE A 241 -11.70 1.71 7.26
CA PHE A 241 -10.56 1.06 7.90
C PHE A 241 -10.85 0.76 9.37
N TYR A 242 -11.21 1.77 10.17
CA TYR A 242 -11.46 1.57 11.60
C TYR A 242 -12.70 0.72 11.87
N ARG A 243 -13.76 0.83 11.06
CA ARG A 243 -14.94 -0.06 11.17
C ARG A 243 -14.61 -1.51 10.84
N GLY A 244 -13.82 -1.75 9.80
CA GLY A 244 -13.40 -3.10 9.42
C GLY A 244 -12.59 -3.77 10.53
N PHE A 245 -11.63 -3.04 11.12
CA PHE A 245 -10.89 -3.54 12.28
C PHE A 245 -11.78 -3.80 13.49
N LEU A 246 -12.74 -2.90 13.76
CA LEU A 246 -13.70 -3.08 14.85
C LEU A 246 -14.57 -4.34 14.66
N GLU A 247 -15.01 -4.62 13.44
CA GLU A 247 -15.76 -5.83 13.10
C GLU A 247 -14.91 -7.10 13.31
N ILE A 248 -13.66 -7.10 12.83
CA ILE A 248 -12.71 -8.20 13.04
C ILE A 248 -12.53 -8.46 14.54
N LEU A 249 -12.32 -7.42 15.35
CA LEU A 249 -12.12 -7.55 16.79
C LEU A 249 -13.38 -8.03 17.51
N LYS A 250 -14.58 -7.56 17.12
CA LYS A 250 -15.85 -8.03 17.69
C LYS A 250 -16.11 -9.50 17.38
N ASN A 251 -15.80 -9.94 16.17
CA ASN A 251 -15.87 -11.35 15.79
C ASN A 251 -14.85 -12.20 16.57
N LEU A 252 -13.62 -11.69 16.74
CA LEU A 252 -12.59 -12.35 17.53
C LEU A 252 -13.01 -12.51 18.99
N ARG A 253 -13.58 -11.45 19.60
CA ARG A 253 -14.11 -11.49 20.97
C ARG A 253 -15.15 -12.61 21.14
N LYS A 254 -16.14 -12.67 20.24
CA LYS A 254 -17.19 -13.70 20.25
C LYS A 254 -16.60 -15.12 20.20
N ASN A 255 -15.54 -15.32 19.42
CA ASN A 255 -14.86 -16.62 19.31
C ASN A 255 -14.12 -17.03 20.58
N TYR A 256 -13.63 -16.08 21.38
CA TYR A 256 -12.98 -16.37 22.67
C TYR A 256 -13.99 -16.55 23.81
N GLU A 257 -15.09 -15.78 23.80
CA GLU A 257 -16.19 -15.94 24.77
C GLU A 257 -16.76 -17.37 24.76
N SER A 258 -16.84 -18.01 23.59
CA SER A 258 -17.34 -19.38 23.46
C SER A 258 -16.40 -20.47 23.98
N ARG A 259 -15.11 -20.17 24.25
CA ARG A 259 -14.11 -21.17 24.68
C ARG A 259 -14.00 -21.35 26.18
N GLY A 260 -14.37 -20.35 26.99
CA GLY A 260 -14.52 -20.46 28.46
C GLY A 260 -13.27 -20.79 29.30
N THR A 261 -12.04 -20.73 28.75
CA THR A 261 -10.80 -21.06 29.49
C THR A 261 -10.15 -19.83 30.15
N GLU A 262 -9.27 -20.02 31.14
CA GLU A 262 -8.54 -18.91 31.79
C GLU A 262 -7.62 -18.15 30.81
N SER A 263 -6.95 -18.89 29.91
CA SER A 263 -6.20 -18.29 28.80
C SER A 263 -7.11 -17.45 27.89
N ALA A 264 -8.36 -17.86 27.68
CA ALA A 264 -9.31 -17.07 26.92
C ALA A 264 -9.68 -15.76 27.62
N LYS A 265 -9.74 -15.70 28.96
CA LYS A 265 -10.02 -14.45 29.70
C LYS A 265 -8.94 -13.38 29.50
N THR A 266 -7.66 -13.78 29.52
CA THR A 266 -6.55 -12.84 29.30
C THR A 266 -6.60 -12.26 27.88
N GLU A 267 -6.83 -13.11 26.88
CA GLU A 267 -6.98 -12.67 25.49
C GLU A 267 -8.24 -11.81 25.29
N LEU A 268 -9.34 -12.14 25.95
CA LEU A 268 -10.56 -11.30 25.94
C LEU A 268 -10.29 -9.90 26.46
N ASN A 269 -9.51 -9.74 27.53
CA ASN A 269 -9.16 -8.42 28.04
C ASN A 269 -8.37 -7.61 26.99
N ARG A 270 -7.37 -8.22 26.35
CA ARG A 270 -6.59 -7.58 25.27
C ARG A 270 -7.47 -7.18 24.09
N ILE A 271 -8.41 -8.04 23.69
CA ILE A 271 -9.36 -7.76 22.61
C ILE A 271 -10.29 -6.60 22.99
N ASN A 272 -10.78 -6.56 24.24
CA ASN A 272 -11.64 -5.47 24.70
C ASN A 272 -10.93 -4.13 24.70
N ILE A 273 -9.66 -4.09 25.12
CA ILE A 273 -8.82 -2.89 25.04
C ILE A 273 -8.66 -2.43 23.59
N ALA A 274 -8.41 -3.37 22.67
CA ALA A 274 -8.33 -3.05 21.24
C ALA A 274 -9.68 -2.53 20.69
N ILE A 275 -10.81 -3.16 21.04
CA ILE A 275 -12.15 -2.67 20.65
C ILE A 275 -12.35 -1.22 21.11
N GLN A 276 -12.07 -0.94 22.38
CA GLN A 276 -12.20 0.40 22.93
C GLN A 276 -11.28 1.41 22.22
N TYR A 277 -10.05 1.01 21.90
CA TYR A 277 -9.13 1.84 21.11
C TYR A 277 -9.73 2.22 19.75
N PHE A 278 -10.23 1.25 18.97
CA PHE A 278 -10.80 1.51 17.65
C PHE A 278 -12.13 2.27 17.70
N GLU A 279 -12.92 2.11 18.76
CA GLU A 279 -14.11 2.93 19.01
C GLU A 279 -13.73 4.39 19.28
N ASN A 280 -12.72 4.63 20.13
CA ASN A 280 -12.20 5.98 20.36
C ASN A 280 -11.62 6.61 19.08
N GLN A 281 -10.92 5.84 18.24
CA GLN A 281 -10.41 6.33 16.96
C GLN A 281 -11.55 6.74 16.01
N LEU A 282 -12.63 5.96 15.94
CA LEU A 282 -13.82 6.32 15.15
C LEU A 282 -14.47 7.61 15.66
N ASP A 283 -14.57 7.79 16.97
CA ASP A 283 -15.10 9.02 17.56
C ASP A 283 -14.22 10.23 17.26
N GLU A 284 -12.89 10.08 17.31
CA GLU A 284 -11.95 11.12 16.89
C GLU A 284 -12.12 11.49 15.42
N TRP A 285 -12.25 10.50 14.54
CA TRP A 285 -12.49 10.72 13.12
C TRP A 285 -13.84 11.38 12.86
N ASP A 286 -14.89 11.05 13.60
CA ASP A 286 -16.19 11.73 13.47
C ASP A 286 -16.14 13.17 13.98
N ARG A 287 -15.39 13.45 15.06
CA ARG A 287 -15.11 14.83 15.51
C ARG A 287 -14.36 15.63 14.44
N LYS A 288 -13.28 15.08 13.90
CA LYS A 288 -12.50 15.70 12.80
C LYS A 288 -13.38 15.95 11.57
N ALA A 289 -14.18 14.96 11.18
CA ALA A 289 -15.09 15.06 10.05
C ALA A 289 -16.18 16.12 10.27
N SER A 290 -16.72 16.21 11.49
CA SER A 290 -17.70 17.24 11.87
C SER A 290 -17.10 18.63 11.80
N PHE A 291 -15.92 18.82 12.39
CA PHE A 291 -15.21 20.09 12.36
C PHE A 291 -14.89 20.53 10.91
N ALA A 292 -14.49 19.58 10.07
CA ALA A 292 -14.15 19.84 8.67
C ALA A 292 -15.36 20.00 7.72
N GLY A 293 -16.60 19.79 8.20
CA GLY A 293 -17.80 19.89 7.35
C GLY A 293 -18.01 18.70 6.41
N VAL A 294 -17.47 17.52 6.74
CA VAL A 294 -17.56 16.32 5.91
C VAL A 294 -19.00 15.80 5.84
N PRO A 295 -19.56 15.56 4.63
CA PRO A 295 -20.91 15.00 4.48
C PRO A 295 -21.11 13.65 5.21
N ARG A 296 -22.27 13.45 5.85
CA ARG A 296 -22.56 12.21 6.60
C ARG A 296 -22.43 10.94 5.77
N ASN A 297 -22.74 10.99 4.47
CA ASN A 297 -22.62 9.85 3.56
C ASN A 297 -21.15 9.47 3.24
N TRP A 298 -20.18 10.35 3.49
CA TRP A 298 -18.74 10.02 3.38
C TRP A 298 -18.20 9.35 4.65
N ARG A 299 -18.97 9.42 5.75
CA ARG A 299 -18.62 8.83 7.04
C ARG A 299 -19.26 7.47 7.25
N LYS A 300 -19.87 6.86 6.23
CA LYS A 300 -20.57 5.57 6.28
C LYS A 300 -19.66 4.42 5.83
#